data_AF-A0AAV8YXG0-F1
#
_entry.id   AF-A0AAV8YXG0-F1
#
_cell.length_a   1.000
_cell.length_b   1.000
_cell.length_c   1.000
_cell.angle_alpha   90.00
_cell.angle_beta   90.00
_cell.angle_gamma   90.00
#
_symmetry.space_group_name_H-M   'P 1'
#
loop_
_entity.id
_entity.type
_entity.pdbx_description
1 polymer ?
#
loop_
_entity_poly.entity_id
_entity_poly.type
_entity_poly.pdbx_seq_one_letter_code
_entity_poly.pdbx_strand_id
1 'polypeptide(L)' 'MDGPILWPPRSPDLTILDFYLWGRLKQIVYREPLENNEEQLKTRFQNAFKSLSIEEIRNSFNEFRARLTN' A
#
# COMPACT_ATOMS: atom_id res chain seq x y z
N MET A 1 23.47 -5.16 12.97
CA MET A 1 23.14 -6.59 12.74
C MET A 1 21.77 -6.60 12.07
N ASP A 2 21.72 -6.42 10.75
CA ASP A 2 20.47 -6.48 9.98
C ASP A 2 20.57 -7.68 9.04
N GLY A 3 20.28 -8.86 9.60
CA GLY A 3 20.16 -10.10 8.81
C GLY A 3 18.82 -10.12 8.05
N PRO A 4 18.71 -10.94 6.99
CA PRO A 4 17.46 -11.09 6.25
C PRO A 4 16.35 -11.57 7.20
N ILE A 5 15.22 -10.85 7.21
CA ILE A 5 14.03 -11.22 7.97
C ILE A 5 13.54 -12.57 7.42
N LEU A 6 13.58 -13.60 8.27
CA LEU A 6 13.04 -14.92 7.98
C LEU A 6 11.51 -14.84 7.95
N TRP A 7 10.96 -14.66 6.75
CA TRP A 7 9.51 -14.61 6.55
C TRP A 7 8.89 -16.02 6.62
N PRO A 8 7.75 -16.19 7.31
CA PRO A 8 7.09 -17.48 7.39
C PRO A 8 6.50 -17.91 6.02
N PRO A 9 6.51 -19.22 5.70
CA PRO A 9 5.96 -19.73 4.45
C PRO A 9 4.44 -19.49 4.37
N ARG A 10 3.96 -19.06 3.19
CA ARG A 10 2.57 -18.64 2.86
C ARG A 10 2.16 -17.25 3.34
N SER A 11 3.01 -16.26 3.14
CA SER A 11 2.65 -14.89 3.47
C SER A 11 2.72 -13.96 2.24
N PRO A 12 1.83 -14.16 1.25
CA PRO A 12 1.76 -13.31 0.06
C PRO A 12 1.34 -11.86 0.38
N ASP A 13 0.90 -11.57 1.60
CA ASP A 13 0.47 -10.24 2.06
C ASP A 13 1.53 -9.46 2.88
N LEU A 14 2.78 -9.94 2.99
CA LEU A 14 3.76 -9.35 3.93
C LEU A 14 4.61 -8.20 3.38
N THR A 15 4.32 -7.68 2.18
CA THR A 15 4.84 -6.37 1.84
C THR A 15 3.83 -5.32 2.26
N ILE A 16 4.31 -4.22 2.88
CA ILE A 16 3.47 -3.05 3.18
C ILE A 16 2.89 -2.46 1.90
N LEU A 17 3.51 -2.74 0.75
CA LEU A 17 2.97 -2.46 -0.56
C LEU A 17 1.66 -3.23 -0.81
N ASP A 18 1.64 -4.54 -0.58
CA ASP A 18 0.46 -5.36 -0.82
C ASP A 18 -0.60 -5.15 0.27
N PHE A 19 -0.20 -5.03 1.54
CA PHE A 19 -1.12 -4.83 2.66
C PHE A 19 -1.75 -3.43 2.71
N TYR A 20 -0.92 -2.38 2.66
CA TYR A 20 -1.37 -1.01 2.85
C TYR A 20 -1.59 -0.29 1.52
N LEU A 21 -0.58 -0.28 0.64
CA LEU A 21 -0.61 0.54 -0.56
C LEU A 21 -1.75 0.10 -1.49
N TRP A 22 -1.91 -1.20 -1.76
CA TRP A 22 -2.97 -1.65 -2.65
C TRP A 22 -4.38 -1.37 -2.12
N GLY A 23 -4.61 -1.56 -0.82
CA GLY A 23 -5.87 -1.20 -0.17
C GLY A 23 -6.17 0.30 -0.27
N ARG A 24 -5.16 1.13 0.03
CA ARG A 24 -5.28 2.59 0.01
C ARG A 24 -5.48 3.15 -1.40
N LEU A 25 -4.76 2.65 -2.39
CA LEU A 25 -4.92 3.04 -3.79
C LEU A 25 -6.31 2.72 -4.29
N LYS A 26 -6.84 1.53 -3.99
CA LYS A 26 -8.21 1.18 -4.36
C LYS A 26 -9.24 2.13 -3.74
N GLN A 27 -9.08 2.48 -2.46
CA GLN A 27 -9.98 3.46 -1.83
C GLN A 27 -9.96 4.83 -2.51
N ILE A 28 -8.80 5.30 -2.98
CA ILE A 28 -8.68 6.62 -3.62
C ILE A 28 -9.20 6.57 -5.07
N VAL A 29 -8.77 5.58 -5.85
CA VAL A 29 -9.08 5.47 -7.29
C VAL A 29 -10.57 5.18 -7.51
N TYR A 30 -11.17 4.33 -6.69
CA TYR A 30 -12.57 3.92 -6.80
C TYR A 30 -13.52 4.71 -5.87
N ARG A 31 -13.05 5.81 -5.25
CA ARG A 31 -13.91 6.68 -4.43
C ARG A 31 -15.08 7.25 -5.23
N GLU A 32 -14.83 7.57 -6.48
CA GLU A 32 -15.82 8.08 -7.43
C GLU A 32 -16.00 7.09 -8.58
N PRO A 33 -17.20 7.02 -9.18
CA PRO A 33 -17.43 6.19 -10.36
C PRO A 33 -16.40 6.48 -11.46
N LEU A 34 -15.95 5.43 -12.13
CA LEU A 34 -15.10 5.54 -13.30
C LEU A 34 -15.98 5.45 -14.54
N GLU A 35 -15.89 6.44 -15.43
CA GLU A 35 -16.60 6.44 -16.70
C GLU A 35 -15.83 5.61 -17.74
N ASN A 36 -15.60 4.32 -17.49
CA ASN A 36 -14.98 3.34 -18.41
C ASN A 36 -13.79 3.85 -19.25
N ASN A 37 -13.03 4.82 -18.75
CA ASN A 37 -11.97 5.49 -19.49
C ASN A 37 -10.61 5.15 -18.88
N GLU A 38 -9.78 4.46 -19.66
CA GLU A 38 -8.44 4.03 -19.26
C GLU A 38 -7.52 5.21 -18.91
N GLU A 39 -7.62 6.34 -19.62
CA GLU A 39 -6.80 7.52 -19.34
C GLU A 39 -7.15 8.13 -17.98
N GLN A 40 -8.44 8.23 -17.66
CA GLN A 40 -8.88 8.71 -16.36
C GLN A 40 -8.39 7.79 -15.24
N LEU A 41 -8.41 6.47 -15.46
CA LEU A 41 -7.90 5.49 -14.51
C LEU A 41 -6.40 5.69 -14.27
N LYS A 42 -5.60 5.84 -15.34
CA LYS A 42 -4.16 6.11 -15.25
C LYS A 42 -3.87 7.40 -14.47
N THR A 43 -4.58 8.49 -14.80
CA THR A 43 -4.43 9.77 -14.11
C THR A 43 -4.81 9.67 -12.63
N ARG A 44 -5.89 8.96 -12.29
CA ARG A 44 -6.29 8.76 -10.89
C ARG A 44 -5.28 7.93 -10.12
N PHE A 45 -4.72 6.87 -10.71
CA PHE A 45 -3.63 6.11 -10.08
C PHE A 45 -2.42 7.00 -9.82
N GLN A 46 -1.97 7.78 -10.81
CA GLN A 46 -0.85 8.70 -10.64
C GLN A 46 -1.10 9.75 -9.55
N ASN A 47 -2.31 10.32 -9.50
CA ASN A 47 -2.70 11.27 -8.48
C ASN A 47 -2.78 10.63 -7.10
N ALA A 48 -3.30 9.40 -7.00
CA ALA A 48 -3.34 8.65 -5.76
C ALA A 48 -1.91 8.43 -5.21
N PHE A 49 -0.98 8.01 -6.06
CA PHE A 49 0.44 7.87 -5.69
C PHE A 49 1.07 9.19 -5.24
N LYS A 50 0.77 10.31 -5.91
CA LYS A 50 1.27 11.63 -5.52
C LYS A 50 0.65 12.16 -4.22
N SER A 51 -0.57 11.74 -3.91
CA SER A 51 -1.28 12.15 -2.70
C SER A 51 -0.81 11.41 -1.45
N LEU A 52 -0.15 10.25 -1.61
CA LEU A 52 0.37 9.48 -0.49
C LEU A 52 1.57 10.19 0.13
N SER A 53 1.49 10.45 1.42
CA SER A 53 2.62 10.98 2.16
C SER A 53 3.62 9.87 2.49
N ILE A 54 4.91 10.18 2.41
CA ILE A 54 5.99 9.30 2.90
C ILE A 54 5.77 8.97 4.39
N GLU A 55 5.18 9.89 5.15
CA GLU A 55 4.89 9.72 6.56
C GLU A 55 3.79 8.69 6.83
N GLU A 56 2.72 8.68 6.01
CA GLU A 56 1.68 7.64 6.07
C GLU A 56 2.24 6.24 5.80
N ILE A 57 3.16 6.13 4.84
CA ILE A 57 3.82 4.86 4.49
C ILE A 57 4.73 4.40 5.64
N ARG A 58 5.49 5.33 6.25
CA ARG A 58 6.35 5.03 7.42
C ARG A 58 5.54 4.61 8.65
N ASN A 59 4.42 5.26 8.92
CA ASN A 59 3.55 4.89 10.04
C ASN A 59 2.97 3.49 9.84
N SER A 60 2.50 3.19 8.63
CA SER A 60 2.02 1.84 8.26
C SER A 60 3.12 0.78 8.41
N PHE A 61 4.38 1.12 8.07
CA PHE A 61 5.52 0.23 8.28
C PHE A 61 5.77 -0.06 9.76
N ASN A 62 5.69 0.97 10.61
CA ASN A 62 5.89 0.83 12.05
C ASN A 62 4.79 -0.01 12.70
N GLU A 63 3.52 0.18 12.32
CA GLU A 63 2.40 -0.64 12.80
C GLU A 63 2.56 -2.12 12.41
N PHE A 64 2.97 -2.38 11.17
CA PHE A 64 3.23 -3.74 10.70
C PHE A 64 4.38 -4.40 11.47
N ARG A 65 5.48 -3.67 11.69
CA ARG A 65 6.60 -4.15 12.53
C ARG A 65 6.19 -4.44 13.96
N ALA A 66 5.35 -3.58 14.56
CA ALA A 66 4.85 -3.78 15.91
C ALA A 66 4.05 -5.10 16.03
N ARG A 67 3.25 -5.44 15.01
CA ARG A 67 2.51 -6.71 14.95
C ARG A 67 3.38 -7.96 14.83
N LEU A 68 4.59 -7.83 14.28
CA LEU A 68 5.54 -8.95 14.14
C LEU A 68 6.42 -9.17 15.37
N THR A 69 6.44 -8.22 16.31
CA THR A 69 7.34 -8.25 17.48
C THR A 69 6.63 -8.64 18.77
N ASN A 70 5.32 -8.92 18.72
CA ASN A 70 4.48 -9.35 19.85
C ASN A 70 3.93 -10.75 19.60
#